data_AF-A0A935JZ59-F1
#
_entry.id   AF-A0A935JZ59-F1
#
_cell.length_a   1.000
_cell.length_b   1.000
_cell.length_c   1.000
_cell.angle_alpha   90.00
_cell.angle_beta   90.00
_cell.angle_gamma   90.00
#
_symmetry.space_group_name_H-M   'P 1'
#
loop_
_entity.id
_entity.type
_entity.pdbx_description
1 polymer ?
#
loop_
_entity_poly.entity_id
_entity_poly.type
_entity_poly.pdbx_seq_one_letter_code
_entity_poly.pdbx_strand_id
1 'polypeptide(L)'
;MTRSLLHVPRYTHKLGIDADESDSELSPADYIVARLPELGEANAEGWAKTCCPFHDDHSPSFTVNLDTGYFLCFSSNCGVHGDFKRFKVLWNQKEQS
;
A
#
# COMPACT_ATOMS: atom_id res chain seq x y z
N MET A 1 -24.79 0.07 -19.10
CA MET A 1 -23.84 0.56 -18.08
C MET A 1 -22.58 -0.26 -18.21
N THR A 2 -21.69 0.16 -19.10
CA THR A 2 -20.49 -0.59 -19.50
C THR A 2 -19.47 -0.53 -18.37
N ARG A 3 -19.29 -1.66 -17.69
CA ARG A 3 -18.26 -1.88 -16.69
C ARG A 3 -16.91 -1.76 -17.42
N SER A 4 -16.27 -0.60 -17.28
CA SER A 4 -15.01 -0.29 -17.94
C SER A 4 -13.95 -1.28 -17.44
N LEU A 5 -13.35 -2.02 -18.37
CA LEU A 5 -12.22 -2.91 -18.12
C LEU A 5 -11.02 -2.04 -17.74
N LEU A 6 -10.90 -1.71 -16.46
CA LEU A 6 -9.66 -1.15 -15.94
C LEU A 6 -8.62 -2.26 -16.00
N HIS A 7 -7.63 -2.05 -16.86
CA HIS A 7 -6.44 -2.86 -17.00
C HIS A 7 -5.71 -2.87 -15.66
N VAL A 8 -5.84 -3.97 -14.91
CA VAL A 8 -5.10 -4.17 -13.66
C VAL A 8 -3.64 -4.52 -13.98
N PRO A 9 -2.64 -3.86 -13.37
CA PRO A 9 -1.22 -4.11 -13.62
C PRO A 9 -0.83 -5.56 -13.30
N ARG A 10 0.12 -6.10 -14.07
CA ARG A 10 0.54 -7.52 -14.07
C ARG A 10 1.11 -8.08 -12.76
N TYR A 11 1.21 -7.29 -11.70
CA TYR A 11 1.64 -7.77 -10.38
C TYR A 11 0.57 -8.62 -9.68
N THR A 12 -0.71 -8.46 -10.03
CA THR A 12 -1.84 -9.19 -9.47
C THR A 12 -1.92 -10.67 -9.88
N HIS A 13 -1.07 -11.13 -10.80
CA HIS A 13 -1.15 -12.49 -11.34
C HIS A 13 -0.30 -13.52 -10.58
N LYS A 14 0.56 -13.06 -9.65
CA LYS A 14 1.48 -13.93 -8.89
C LYS A 14 0.95 -14.30 -7.50
N LEU A 15 0.00 -13.52 -6.99
CA LEU A 15 -0.75 -13.78 -5.77
C LEU A 15 -2.21 -13.83 -6.23
N GLY A 16 -2.84 -15.01 -6.24
CA GLY A 16 -4.23 -15.17 -6.66
C GLY A 16 -5.20 -14.52 -5.67
N ILE A 17 -5.18 -13.19 -5.59
CA ILE A 17 -6.03 -12.38 -4.73
C ILE A 17 -7.11 -11.79 -5.64
N ASP A 18 -8.19 -12.52 -5.80
CA ASP A 18 -9.43 -12.00 -6.38
C ASP A 18 -10.00 -10.90 -5.46
N ALA A 19 -10.48 -9.82 -6.07
CA ALA A 19 -10.98 -8.62 -5.38
C ALA A 19 -12.31 -8.82 -4.61
N ASP A 20 -12.61 -10.06 -4.23
CA ASP A 20 -13.74 -10.49 -3.40
C ASP A 20 -13.28 -11.12 -2.06
N GLU A 21 -11.97 -11.15 -1.78
CA GLU A 21 -11.43 -11.70 -0.54
C GLU A 21 -11.55 -10.70 0.63
N SER A 22 -12.21 -11.13 1.70
CA SER A 22 -12.45 -10.32 2.89
C SER A 22 -11.11 -9.96 3.55
N ASP A 23 -10.79 -8.65 3.63
CA ASP A 23 -9.60 -8.04 4.27
C ASP A 23 -9.21 -8.63 5.65
N SER A 24 -10.14 -9.33 6.29
CA SER A 24 -9.97 -10.04 7.55
C SER A 24 -8.93 -11.18 7.51
N GLU A 25 -8.66 -11.76 6.34
CA GLU A 25 -7.75 -12.92 6.21
C GLU A 25 -6.36 -12.55 5.66
N LEU A 26 -6.20 -11.34 5.12
CA LEU A 26 -4.93 -10.89 4.56
C LEU A 26 -3.85 -10.72 5.63
N SER A 27 -2.64 -11.18 5.31
CA SER A 27 -1.47 -10.83 6.09
C SER A 27 -1.22 -9.30 6.04
N PRO A 28 -0.51 -8.71 7.01
CA PRO A 28 -0.14 -7.30 6.94
C PRO A 28 0.56 -6.91 5.63
N ALA A 29 1.44 -7.78 5.13
CA ALA A 29 2.16 -7.55 3.88
C ALA A 29 1.20 -7.53 2.69
N ASP A 30 0.34 -8.55 2.57
CA ASP A 30 -0.61 -8.66 1.46
C ASP A 30 -1.63 -7.50 1.48
N TYR A 31 -2.10 -7.13 2.67
CA TYR A 31 -2.98 -5.98 2.85
C TYR A 31 -2.34 -4.69 2.34
N ILE A 32 -1.06 -4.45 2.66
CA ILE A 32 -0.31 -3.26 2.24
C ILE A 32 -0.08 -3.29 0.72
N VAL A 33 0.40 -4.41 0.18
CA VAL A 33 0.72 -4.57 -1.24
C VAL A 33 -0.52 -4.40 -2.11
N ALA A 34 -1.67 -4.96 -1.70
CA ALA A 34 -2.93 -4.82 -2.41
C ALA A 34 -3.40 -3.36 -2.55
N ARG A 35 -2.94 -2.47 -1.67
CA ARG A 35 -3.33 -1.06 -1.59
C ARG A 35 -2.30 -0.10 -2.17
N LEU A 36 -1.09 -0.58 -2.44
CA LEU A 36 0.00 0.21 -3.00
C LEU A 36 0.43 -0.40 -4.35
N PRO A 37 -0.33 -0.18 -5.45
CA PRO A 37 -0.03 -0.78 -6.74
C PRO A 37 1.30 -0.32 -7.34
N GLU A 38 1.76 0.88 -6.97
CA GLU A 38 3.04 1.47 -7.39
C GLU A 38 4.18 1.15 -6.41
N LEU A 39 4.00 0.16 -5.52
CA LEU A 39 5.03 -0.24 -4.59
C LEU A 39 6.16 -0.96 -5.33
N GLY A 40 7.37 -0.41 -5.22
CA GLY A 40 8.57 -1.07 -5.75
C GLY A 40 8.86 -2.39 -5.06
N GLU A 41 9.74 -3.19 -5.66
CA GLU A 41 10.17 -4.45 -5.05
C GLU A 41 10.83 -4.20 -3.68
N ALA A 42 10.52 -5.06 -2.72
CA ALA A 42 11.21 -5.06 -1.44
C ALA A 42 12.67 -5.51 -1.63
N ASN A 43 13.58 -4.85 -0.93
CA ASN A 43 14.97 -5.29 -0.87
C ASN A 43 15.14 -6.53 0.04
N ALA A 44 16.38 -7.01 0.21
CA ALA A 44 16.68 -8.17 1.05
C ALA A 44 16.32 -7.98 2.55
N GLU A 45 16.08 -6.75 2.99
CA GLU A 45 15.68 -6.39 4.35
C GLU A 45 14.17 -6.12 4.47
N GLY A 46 13.39 -6.41 3.42
CA GLY A 46 11.94 -6.25 3.39
C GLY A 46 11.43 -4.83 3.12
N TRP A 47 12.31 -3.87 2.86
CA TRP A 47 11.94 -2.47 2.61
C TRP A 47 11.58 -2.22 1.15
N ALA A 48 10.41 -1.64 0.92
CA ALA A 48 9.91 -1.18 -0.37
C ALA A 48 9.58 0.31 -0.33
N LYS A 49 9.56 0.96 -1.50
CA LYS A 49 9.34 2.42 -1.63
C LYS A 49 8.31 2.76 -2.70
N THR A 50 7.58 3.85 -2.48
CA THR A 50 6.62 4.43 -3.44
C THR A 50 6.31 5.90 -3.09
N CYS A 51 5.45 6.56 -3.85
CA CYS A 51 4.88 7.86 -3.48
C CYS A 51 3.92 7.70 -2.31
N CYS A 52 3.88 8.67 -1.41
CA CYS A 52 3.05 8.59 -0.22
C CYS A 52 1.56 8.68 -0.57
N PRO A 53 0.74 7.70 -0.16
CA PRO A 53 -0.70 7.72 -0.45
C PRO A 53 -1.47 8.67 0.48
N PHE A 54 -0.81 9.25 1.48
CA PHE A 54 -1.44 10.04 2.55
C PHE A 54 -1.25 11.56 2.39
N HIS A 55 -0.63 12.00 1.28
CA HIS A 55 -0.62 13.39 0.83
C HIS A 55 -0.47 13.44 -0.69
N ASP A 56 -0.66 14.62 -1.29
CA ASP A 56 -0.36 14.82 -2.70
C ASP A 56 1.15 14.75 -2.92
N ASP A 57 1.62 13.65 -3.50
CA ASP A 57 3.03 13.31 -3.61
C ASP A 57 3.41 12.89 -5.03
N HIS A 58 4.44 13.54 -5.56
CA HIS A 58 4.96 13.33 -6.92
C HIS A 58 6.40 12.80 -6.90
N SER A 59 6.95 12.48 -5.73
CA SER A 59 8.29 11.90 -5.59
C SER A 59 8.23 10.76 -4.58
N PRO A 60 8.96 9.64 -4.75
CA PRO A 60 8.82 8.49 -3.87
C PRO A 60 9.30 8.82 -2.44
N SER A 61 8.37 9.26 -1.58
CA SER A 61 8.65 9.71 -0.22
C SER A 61 8.19 8.73 0.87
N PHE A 62 7.53 7.64 0.48
CA PHE A 62 6.99 6.63 1.38
C PHE A 62 7.80 5.35 1.31
N THR A 63 8.13 4.83 2.49
CA THR A 63 8.88 3.59 2.66
C THR A 63 8.13 2.70 3.63
N VAL A 64 8.01 1.41 3.31
CA VAL A 64 7.34 0.41 4.13
C VAL A 64 8.16 -0.86 4.18
N ASN A 65 8.25 -1.48 5.35
CA ASN A 65 8.86 -2.78 5.53
C ASN A 65 7.76 -3.85 5.54
N LEU A 66 7.74 -4.74 4.55
CA LEU A 66 6.69 -5.75 4.41
C LEU A 66 6.77 -6.86 5.46
N ASP A 67 7.96 -7.10 6.04
CA ASP A 67 8.14 -8.11 7.09
C ASP A 67 7.59 -7.64 8.44
N THR A 68 7.77 -6.35 8.76
CA THR A 68 7.37 -5.76 10.05
C THR A 68 6.06 -4.98 9.99
N GLY A 69 5.65 -4.55 8.80
CA GLY A 69 4.51 -3.64 8.59
C GLY A 69 4.77 -2.20 9.03
N TYR A 70 6.02 -1.83 9.38
CA TYR A 70 6.36 -0.44 9.71
C TYR A 70 6.46 0.41 8.45
N PHE A 71 5.92 1.62 8.50
CA PHE A 71 6.01 2.58 7.40
C PHE A 71 6.43 3.98 7.88
N LEU A 72 6.97 4.76 6.95
CA LEU A 72 7.35 6.16 7.14
C LEU A 72 7.25 6.90 5.80
N CYS A 73 6.62 8.08 5.85
CA CYS A 73 6.78 9.11 4.86
C CYS A 73 7.85 10.10 5.32
N PHE A 74 8.97 10.21 4.59
CA PHE A 74 10.08 11.10 4.96
C PHE A 74 9.96 12.52 4.42
N SER A 75 8.89 12.84 3.67
CA SER A 75 8.57 14.21 3.26
C SER A 75 8.24 15.10 4.47
N SER A 76 8.83 16.30 4.52
CA SER A 76 8.63 17.28 5.59
C SER A 76 7.18 17.74 5.74
N ASN A 77 6.39 17.61 4.67
CA ASN A 77 5.01 18.10 4.62
C ASN A 77 3.99 17.05 5.06
N CYS A 78 4.45 15.84 5.40
CA CYS A 78 3.57 14.72 5.74
C CYS A 78 4.03 14.01 7.01
N GLY A 79 5.24 13.46 7.02
CA GLY A 79 5.82 12.83 8.21
C GLY A 79 5.03 11.66 8.80
N VAL A 80 4.01 11.11 8.11
CA VAL A 80 3.21 10.00 8.65
C VAL A 80 4.07 8.75 8.79
N HIS A 81 3.95 8.07 9.92
CA HIS A 81 4.65 6.82 10.17
C HIS A 81 3.90 5.98 11.19
N GLY A 82 4.29 4.72 11.32
CA GLY A 82 3.74 3.83 12.33
C GLY A 82 3.79 2.37 11.92
N ASP A 83 3.11 1.55 12.72
CA ASP A 83 2.93 0.12 12.44
C ASP A 83 1.76 -0.14 11.49
N PHE A 84 1.52 -1.41 11.20
CA PHE A 84 0.42 -1.86 10.37
C PHE A 84 -0.96 -1.40 10.87
N LYS A 85 -1.19 -1.34 12.19
CA LYS A 85 -2.49 -0.88 12.73
C LYS A 85 -2.71 0.59 12.38
N ARG A 86 -1.68 1.41 12.53
CA ARG A 86 -1.73 2.82 12.13
C ARG A 86 -1.98 2.97 10.63
N PHE A 87 -1.32 2.15 9.81
CA PHE A 87 -1.55 2.14 8.37
C PHE A 87 -3.02 1.89 8.03
N LYS A 88 -3.64 0.85 8.61
CA LYS A 88 -5.07 0.54 8.40
C LYS A 88 -6.00 1.70 8.78
N VAL A 89 -5.74 2.35 9.92
CA VAL A 89 -6.55 3.50 10.35
C VAL A 89 -6.44 4.64 9.35
N LEU A 90 -5.23 4.97 8.90
CA LEU A 90 -5.01 6.03 7.90
C LEU A 90 -5.63 5.68 6.54
N TRP A 91 -5.52 4.42 6.12
CA TRP A 91 -6.13 3.95 4.89
C TRP A 91 -7.65 4.10 4.91
N ASN A 92 -8.29 3.63 5.99
CA ASN A 92 -9.74 3.73 6.13
C ASN A 92 -10.23 5.19 6.16
N GLN A 93 -9.43 6.12 6.71
CA GLN A 93 -9.74 7.55 6.69
C GLN A 93 -9.63 8.14 5.28
N LYS A 94 -8.61 7.74 4.52
CA LYS A 94 -8.39 8.17 3.13
C LYS A 94 -9.55 7.75 2.21
N GLU A 95 -10.03 6.51 2.32
CA GLU A 95 -11.11 6.01 1.45
C GLU A 95 -12.48 6.68 1.70
N GLN A 96 -12.63 7.41 2.81
CA GLN A 96 -13.84 8.16 3.16
C GLN A 96 -13.78 9.64 2.77
N SER A 97 -12.68 10.10 2.16
CA SER A 97 -12.45 11.48 1.74
C SER A 97 -12.50 11.63 0.23
#